data_AF-A0A318Z336-F1
#
_entry.id   AF-A0A318Z336-F1
#
_cell.length_a   1.000
_cell.length_b   1.000
_cell.length_c   1.000
_cell.angle_alpha   90.00
_cell.angle_beta   90.00
_cell.angle_gamma   90.00
#
_symmetry.space_group_name_H-M   'P 1'
#
loop_
_entity.id
_entity.type
_entity.pdbx_description
1 polymer ?
#
loop_
_entity_poly.entity_id
_entity_poly.type
_entity_poly.pdbx_seq_one_letter_code
_entity_poly.pdbx_strand_id
1 'polypeptide(L)'
;MEIIFPLDPAAPAISTPDLNLSRSATTQWDQLMTFTLPTEARQCTLGWTIPARRNFTAGSNALVRVLELIAPGNITRIGAAEFSFWPDTPGPHEALVGTTDCKETMQFHLTLEHRDAVFMAQNEETGWWVRYTC
;
A
#
# COMPACT_ATOMS: atom_id res chain seq x y z
N MET A 1 -9.55 18.18 4.49
CA MET A 1 -8.99 16.82 4.60
C MET A 1 -9.21 16.20 3.24
N GLU A 2 -8.14 15.97 2.50
CA GLU A 2 -8.21 15.48 1.12
C GLU A 2 -7.65 14.05 1.04
N ILE A 3 -8.29 13.22 0.23
CA ILE A 3 -7.85 11.86 -0.06
C ILE A 3 -7.39 11.87 -1.50
N ILE A 4 -6.11 11.58 -1.74
CA ILE A 4 -5.61 11.32 -3.09
C ILE A 4 -5.66 9.82 -3.28
N PHE A 5 -6.60 9.37 -4.11
CA PHE A 5 -6.49 8.09 -4.78
C PHE A 5 -5.48 8.26 -5.92
N PRO A 6 -4.69 7.22 -6.28
CA PRO A 6 -3.65 7.32 -7.30
C PRO A 6 -4.16 7.53 -8.76
N LEU A 7 -5.28 8.23 -8.97
CA LEU A 7 -5.93 8.42 -10.28
C LEU A 7 -6.16 9.88 -10.69
N ASP A 8 -5.68 10.87 -9.91
CA ASP A 8 -5.67 12.27 -10.38
C ASP A 8 -4.34 12.56 -11.12
N PRO A 9 -4.35 13.06 -12.39
CA PRO A 9 -3.25 12.90 -13.35
C PRO A 9 -2.09 13.91 -13.21
N ALA A 10 -1.69 14.26 -11.99
CA ALA A 10 -0.53 15.13 -11.75
C ALA A 10 0.80 14.39 -11.50
N ALA A 11 0.81 13.06 -11.45
CA ALA A 11 2.03 12.30 -11.22
C ALA A 11 2.09 11.00 -12.05
N PRO A 12 3.26 10.61 -12.58
CA PRO A 12 3.41 9.35 -13.29
C PRO A 12 3.11 8.18 -12.35
N ALA A 13 2.22 7.32 -12.85
CA ALA A 13 1.63 6.17 -12.19
C ALA A 13 2.64 5.25 -11.47
N ILE A 14 2.13 4.61 -10.42
CA ILE A 14 2.74 3.47 -9.74
C ILE A 14 3.29 2.49 -10.79
N SER A 15 4.57 2.12 -10.65
CA SER A 15 5.35 1.33 -11.63
C SER A 15 4.74 -0.05 -11.96
N THR A 16 3.81 -0.52 -11.13
CA THR A 16 2.80 -1.53 -11.50
C THR A 16 1.45 -1.05 -10.96
N PRO A 17 0.37 -0.96 -11.77
CA PRO A 17 -0.90 -0.45 -11.28
C PRO A 17 -1.44 -1.30 -10.13
N ASP A 18 -1.13 -2.59 -10.07
CA ASP A 18 -1.64 -3.51 -9.06
C ASP A 18 -0.62 -3.79 -7.93
N LEU A 19 -1.13 -4.19 -6.76
CA LEU A 19 -0.32 -4.85 -5.75
C LEU A 19 -0.14 -6.31 -6.16
N ASN A 20 1.11 -6.77 -6.23
CA ASN A 20 1.42 -8.16 -6.45
C ASN A 20 2.66 -8.53 -5.64
N LEU A 21 2.46 -9.23 -4.52
CA LEU A 21 3.53 -9.71 -3.66
C LEU A 21 3.45 -11.22 -3.54
N SER A 22 4.60 -11.87 -3.51
CA SER A 22 4.67 -13.30 -3.20
C SER A 22 5.96 -13.64 -2.46
N ARG A 23 5.88 -14.59 -1.54
CA ARG A 23 7.02 -15.11 -0.81
C ARG A 23 6.88 -16.61 -0.65
N SER A 24 7.87 -17.33 -1.15
CA SER A 24 7.96 -18.78 -1.05
C SER A 24 9.22 -19.19 -0.26
N ALA A 25 9.58 -20.46 -0.29
CA ALA A 25 10.83 -20.93 0.32
C ALA A 25 12.09 -20.46 -0.43
N THR A 26 11.97 -20.20 -1.74
CA THR A 26 13.10 -19.96 -2.64
C THR A 26 13.00 -18.65 -3.40
N THR A 27 11.82 -18.05 -3.46
CA THR A 27 11.56 -16.82 -4.21
C THR A 27 10.84 -15.80 -3.33
N GLN A 28 11.14 -14.53 -3.56
CA GLN A 28 10.44 -13.42 -2.95
C GLN A 28 10.27 -12.32 -3.99
N TRP A 29 9.05 -11.84 -4.12
CA TRP A 29 8.66 -10.74 -4.98
C TRP A 29 8.09 -9.63 -4.11
N ASP A 30 8.89 -8.59 -3.96
CA ASP A 30 8.54 -7.37 -3.24
C ASP A 30 8.15 -6.28 -4.24
N GLN A 31 7.49 -5.22 -3.76
CA GLN A 31 7.06 -4.12 -4.60
C GLN A 31 7.44 -2.77 -3.99
N LEU A 32 7.88 -1.85 -4.84
CA LEU A 32 8.06 -0.45 -4.48
C LEU A 32 6.85 0.35 -4.92
N MET A 33 6.24 1.07 -3.98
CA MET A 33 5.11 1.96 -4.19
C MET A 33 5.57 3.40 -4.00
N THR A 34 5.20 4.28 -4.93
CA THR A 34 5.57 5.70 -4.90
C THR A 34 4.32 6.56 -4.93
N PHE A 35 4.26 7.57 -4.06
CA PHE A 35 3.26 8.64 -4.10
C PHE A 35 3.95 9.99 -4.29
N THR A 36 3.32 10.85 -5.09
CA THR A 36 3.70 12.25 -5.22
C THR A 36 2.64 13.10 -4.53
N LEU A 37 3.08 13.98 -3.64
CA LEU A 37 2.23 14.81 -2.79
C LEU A 37 2.51 16.29 -3.03
N PRO A 38 1.54 17.17 -2.75
CA PRO A 38 1.77 18.60 -2.86
C PRO A 38 2.74 19.09 -1.78
N THR A 39 3.41 20.21 -2.07
CA THR A 39 4.49 20.78 -1.25
C THR A 39 4.07 21.17 0.16
N GLU A 40 2.79 21.48 0.34
CA GLU A 40 2.18 21.88 1.59
C GLU A 40 1.76 20.71 2.47
N ALA A 41 1.83 19.47 1.97
CA ALA A 41 1.50 18.29 2.74
C ALA A 41 2.44 18.15 3.95
N ARG A 42 1.88 18.01 5.15
CA ARG A 42 2.62 17.93 6.42
C ARG A 42 2.59 16.55 7.04
N GLN A 43 1.40 16.06 7.39
CA GLN A 43 1.22 14.76 8.02
C GLN A 43 0.46 13.81 7.10
N CYS A 44 1.05 12.65 6.83
CA CYS A 44 0.57 11.66 5.89
C CYS A 44 0.12 10.39 6.62
N THR A 45 -1.01 9.84 6.20
CA THR A 45 -1.55 8.56 6.64
C THR A 45 -1.66 7.64 5.44
N LEU A 46 -0.99 6.49 5.51
CA LEU A 46 -1.12 5.44 4.51
C LEU A 46 -2.23 4.48 4.94
N GLY A 47 -3.06 4.09 3.99
CA GLY A 47 -4.04 3.04 4.16
C GLY A 47 -4.30 2.29 2.87
N TRP A 48 -5.21 1.34 2.94
CA TRP A 48 -5.71 0.61 1.78
C TRP A 48 -7.20 0.39 1.91
N THR A 49 -7.87 0.21 0.77
CA THR A 49 -9.30 -0.05 0.72
C THR A 49 -9.64 -1.05 -0.37
N ILE A 50 -10.67 -1.86 -0.14
CA ILE A 50 -11.28 -2.73 -1.13
C ILE A 50 -12.81 -2.64 -1.04
N PRO A 51 -13.52 -2.50 -2.17
CA PRO A 51 -14.98 -2.50 -2.19
C PRO A 51 -15.53 -3.93 -2.02
N ALA A 52 -16.85 -4.11 -1.97
CA ALA A 52 -17.46 -5.44 -1.86
C ALA A 52 -17.17 -6.34 -3.09
N ARG A 53 -17.17 -5.75 -4.29
CA ARG A 53 -16.79 -6.42 -5.54
C ARG A 53 -15.38 -6.00 -5.90
N ARG A 54 -14.40 -6.91 -5.80
CA ARG A 54 -12.99 -6.60 -6.04
C ARG A 54 -12.30 -7.71 -6.81
N ASN A 55 -11.20 -7.37 -7.47
CA ASN A 55 -10.22 -8.34 -7.96
C ASN A 55 -9.07 -8.40 -6.95
N PHE A 56 -9.22 -9.30 -5.98
CA PHE A 56 -8.35 -9.39 -4.82
C PHE A 56 -8.19 -10.86 -4.42
N THR A 57 -6.96 -11.29 -4.19
CA THR A 57 -6.64 -12.60 -3.65
C THR A 57 -5.54 -12.46 -2.60
N ALA A 58 -5.67 -13.18 -1.50
CA ALA A 58 -4.65 -13.27 -0.46
C ALA A 58 -4.68 -14.67 0.11
N GLY A 59 -3.54 -15.20 0.55
CA GLY A 59 -3.54 -16.42 1.35
C GLY A 59 -3.77 -16.16 2.83
N SER A 60 -3.61 -17.20 3.63
CA SER A 60 -4.12 -17.25 5.01
C SER A 60 -3.30 -16.45 6.02
N ASN A 61 -2.06 -16.05 5.69
CA ASN A 61 -1.12 -15.35 6.56
C ASN A 61 -0.46 -14.15 5.82
N ALA A 62 -1.23 -13.49 4.94
CA ALA A 62 -0.74 -12.44 4.06
C ALA A 62 -0.54 -11.10 4.79
N LEU A 63 0.45 -11.07 5.69
CA LEU A 63 0.84 -9.86 6.42
C LEU A 63 1.95 -9.11 5.67
N VAL A 64 1.62 -7.92 5.17
CA VAL A 64 2.55 -7.07 4.41
C VAL A 64 3.18 -6.04 5.33
N ARG A 65 4.51 -6.05 5.44
CA ARG A 65 5.30 -5.00 6.09
C ARG A 65 5.44 -3.82 5.15
N VAL A 66 5.24 -2.62 5.69
CA VAL A 66 5.41 -1.37 4.94
C VAL A 66 6.58 -0.59 5.50
N LEU A 67 7.56 -0.38 4.64
CA LEU A 67 8.84 0.24 4.96
C LEU A 67 8.99 1.53 4.14
N GLU A 68 9.08 2.67 4.80
CA GLU A 68 9.39 3.94 4.14
C GLU A 68 10.86 4.01 3.77
N LEU A 69 11.14 4.28 2.49
CA LEU A 69 12.48 4.54 1.97
C LEU A 69 12.74 6.05 2.07
N ILE A 70 13.48 6.44 3.11
CA ILE A 70 13.81 7.86 3.35
C ILE A 70 14.99 8.28 2.47
N ALA A 71 15.98 7.39 2.34
CA ALA A 71 17.16 7.55 1.50
C ALA A 71 17.73 6.15 1.19
N PRO A 72 18.62 6.00 0.20
CA PRO A 72 19.30 4.72 -0.05
C PRO A 72 19.96 4.17 1.22
N GLY A 73 19.53 2.99 1.68
CA GLY A 73 20.02 2.36 2.91
C GLY A 73 19.41 2.88 4.22
N ASN A 74 18.54 3.89 4.18
CA ASN A 74 17.78 4.38 5.34
C ASN A 74 16.30 4.02 5.18
N ILE A 75 15.90 2.98 5.91
CA ILE A 75 14.57 2.39 5.83
C ILE A 75 13.94 2.43 7.22
N THR A 76 12.74 3.01 7.30
CA THR A 76 11.96 3.03 8.55
C THR A 76 10.68 2.24 8.37
N ARG A 77 10.35 1.36 9.31
CA ARG A 77 9.06 0.67 9.30
C ARG A 77 7.96 1.60 9.78
N ILE A 78 6.97 1.87 8.94
CA ILE A 78 5.83 2.72 9.29
C ILE A 78 4.60 1.93 9.74
N GLY A 79 4.49 0.65 9.37
CA GLY A 79 3.33 -0.16 9.70
C GLY A 79 3.30 -1.54 9.07
N ALA A 80 2.12 -2.14 9.08
CA ALA A 80 1.83 -3.37 8.36
C ALA A 80 0.36 -3.38 7.89
N ALA A 81 0.08 -4.04 6.77
CA ALA A 81 -1.27 -4.29 6.27
C ALA A 81 -1.59 -5.78 6.38
N GLU A 82 -2.69 -6.09 7.06
CA GLU A 82 -3.17 -7.46 7.25
C GLU A 82 -4.17 -7.82 6.16
N PHE A 83 -3.81 -8.80 5.33
CA PHE A 83 -4.65 -9.34 4.26
C PHE A 83 -5.06 -10.80 4.53
N SER A 84 -4.87 -11.31 5.74
CA SER A 84 -5.36 -12.64 6.13
C SER A 84 -6.90 -12.68 6.16
N PHE A 85 -7.47 -13.89 6.19
CA PHE A 85 -8.91 -14.15 6.31
C PHE A 85 -9.77 -13.78 5.09
N TRP A 86 -9.16 -13.58 3.92
CA TRP A 86 -9.90 -13.52 2.66
C TRP A 86 -9.90 -14.89 1.98
N PRO A 87 -11.00 -15.31 1.32
CA PRO A 87 -12.23 -14.54 1.04
C PRO A 87 -13.28 -14.55 2.16
N ASP A 88 -13.00 -15.14 3.33
CA ASP A 88 -13.99 -15.31 4.42
C ASP A 88 -14.47 -14.01 5.06
N THR A 89 -13.74 -12.91 4.88
CA THR A 89 -14.14 -11.56 5.30
C THR A 89 -15.20 -11.00 4.34
N PRO A 90 -16.43 -10.71 4.81
CA PRO A 90 -17.48 -10.17 3.93
C PRO A 90 -17.39 -8.64 3.81
N GLY A 91 -17.95 -8.11 2.71
CA GLY A 91 -18.16 -6.66 2.53
C GLY A 91 -16.89 -5.86 2.19
N PRO A 92 -17.03 -4.53 2.04
CA PRO A 92 -15.89 -3.65 1.81
C PRO A 92 -14.99 -3.59 3.05
N HIS A 93 -13.73 -3.24 2.86
CA HIS A 93 -12.77 -3.12 3.94
C HIS A 93 -11.84 -1.93 3.70
N GLU A 94 -11.62 -1.13 4.74
CA GLU A 94 -10.63 -0.05 4.76
C GLU A 94 -9.80 -0.22 6.03
N ALA A 95 -8.47 -0.13 5.89
CA ALA A 95 -7.58 -0.21 7.02
C ALA A 95 -6.43 0.79 6.91
N LEU A 96 -6.10 1.39 8.05
CA LEU A 96 -4.94 2.25 8.23
C LEU A 96 -3.70 1.39 8.43
N VAL A 97 -2.59 1.82 7.85
CA VAL A 97 -1.30 1.14 8.00
C VAL A 97 -0.38 1.89 8.94
N GLY A 98 -0.25 3.21 8.75
CA GLY A 98 0.65 4.02 9.56
C GLY A 98 0.65 5.48 9.15
N THR A 99 1.28 6.30 9.98
CA THR A 99 1.44 7.74 9.77
C THR A 99 2.90 8.13 9.73
N THR A 100 3.25 9.09 8.89
CA THR A 100 4.61 9.64 8.76
C THR A 100 4.55 11.10 8.34
N ASP A 101 5.65 11.81 8.45
CA ASP A 101 5.79 13.16 7.90
C ASP A 101 5.75 13.07 6.37
N CYS A 102 4.95 13.94 5.74
CA CYS A 102 4.86 13.99 4.29
C CYS A 102 6.13 14.55 3.68
N LYS A 103 6.45 14.06 2.49
CA LYS A 103 7.45 14.59 1.57
C LYS A 103 6.79 14.64 0.19
N GLU A 104 7.29 15.52 -0.68
CA GLU A 104 6.79 15.60 -2.07
C GLU A 104 6.82 14.24 -2.79
N THR A 105 7.80 13.41 -2.49
CA THR A 105 7.86 12.02 -2.96
C THR A 105 7.98 11.07 -1.79
N MET A 106 7.00 10.17 -1.64
CA MET A 106 6.98 9.11 -0.64
C MET A 106 7.21 7.78 -1.33
N GLN A 107 8.17 6.99 -0.85
CA GLN A 107 8.47 5.67 -1.37
C GLN A 107 8.32 4.62 -0.28
N PHE A 108 7.56 3.57 -0.57
CA PHE A 108 7.28 2.48 0.35
C PHE A 108 7.65 1.15 -0.27
N HIS A 109 8.55 0.41 0.38
CA HIS A 109 8.84 -0.98 0.06
C HIS A 109 7.84 -1.86 0.79
N LEU A 110 7.13 -2.68 0.02
CA LEU A 110 6.13 -3.62 0.47
C LEU A 110 6.71 -5.03 0.38
N THR A 111 6.65 -5.76 1.49
CA THR A 111 7.18 -7.12 1.57
C THR A 111 6.34 -7.99 2.49
N LEU A 112 6.17 -9.27 2.14
CA LEU A 112 5.44 -10.23 2.97
C LEU A 112 6.30 -10.72 4.14
N GLU A 113 5.75 -10.69 5.35
CA GLU A 113 6.41 -11.21 6.55
C GLU A 113 6.53 -12.73 6.55
N HIS A 114 5.52 -13.42 6.02
CA HIS A 114 5.45 -14.86 5.96
C HIS A 114 5.43 -15.36 4.51
N ARG A 115 5.57 -16.68 4.34
CA ARG A 115 5.42 -17.31 3.02
C ARG A 115 3.94 -17.27 2.64
N ASP A 116 3.61 -16.39 1.71
CA ASP A 116 2.25 -16.20 1.24
C ASP A 116 2.25 -15.45 -0.10
N ALA A 117 1.07 -15.05 -0.58
CA ALA A 117 0.89 -14.14 -1.69
C ALA A 117 -0.29 -13.20 -1.43
N VAL A 118 -0.22 -12.01 -2.01
CA VAL A 118 -1.34 -11.09 -2.12
C VAL A 118 -1.33 -10.44 -3.50
N PHE A 119 -2.51 -10.40 -4.11
CA PHE A 119 -2.78 -9.63 -5.30
C PHE A 119 -3.99 -8.74 -5.04
N MET A 120 -3.88 -7.47 -5.41
CA MET A 120 -4.98 -6.51 -5.36
C MET A 120 -4.88 -5.61 -6.58
N ALA A 121 -5.90 -5.67 -7.44
CA ALA A 121 -5.99 -4.75 -8.56
C ALA A 121 -6.23 -3.33 -8.02
N GLN A 122 -5.47 -2.32 -8.47
CA GLN A 122 -5.73 -0.94 -8.05
C GLN A 122 -6.53 -0.17 -9.10
N ASN A 123 -7.46 0.63 -8.61
CA ASN A 123 -8.35 1.49 -9.38
C ASN A 123 -8.89 2.60 -8.47
N GLU A 124 -9.93 3.31 -8.92
CA GLU A 124 -10.48 4.48 -8.22
C GLU A 124 -11.14 4.12 -6.88
N GLU A 125 -11.50 2.85 -6.69
CA GLU A 125 -12.23 2.34 -5.54
C GLU A 125 -11.44 1.31 -4.72
N THR A 126 -10.34 0.78 -5.27
CA THR A 126 -9.56 -0.34 -4.71
C THR A 126 -8.09 0.00 -4.73
N GLY A 127 -7.38 -0.21 -3.62
CA GLY A 127 -5.93 -0.09 -3.61
C GLY A 127 -5.37 0.67 -2.41
N TRP A 128 -4.09 0.99 -2.51
CA TRP A 128 -3.37 1.81 -1.57
C TRP A 128 -3.68 3.30 -1.78
N TRP A 129 -3.75 4.06 -0.70
CA TRP A 129 -4.00 5.49 -0.72
C TRP A 129 -3.17 6.21 0.35
N VAL A 130 -2.87 7.49 0.09
CA VAL A 130 -2.29 8.40 1.08
C VAL A 130 -3.26 9.55 1.33
N ARG A 131 -3.56 9.78 2.61
CA ARG A 131 -4.32 10.93 3.10
C ARG A 131 -3.35 11.89 3.76
N TYR A 132 -3.47 13.19 3.50
CA TYR A 132 -2.57 14.19 4.06
C TYR A 132 -3.32 15.38 4.67
N THR A 133 -2.57 16.18 5.44
CA THR A 133 -3.00 17.46 6.01
C THR A 133 -2.05 18.57 5.57
N CYS A 134 -2.52 19.81 5.51
CA CYS A 134 -1.74 20.99 5.09
C CYS A 134 -1.43 21.93 6.25
#